data_AF-A0A1B9YEF5-F1
#
_entry.id   AF-A0A1B9YEF5-F1
#
_cell.length_a   1.000
_cell.length_b   1.000
_cell.length_c   1.000
_cell.angle_alpha   90.00
_cell.angle_beta   90.00
_cell.angle_gamma   90.00
#
_symmetry.space_group_name_H-M   'P 1'
#
loop_
_entity.id
_entity.type
_entity.pdbx_description
1 polymer ?
#
loop_
_entity_poly.entity_id
_entity_poly.type
_entity_poly.pdbx_seq_one_letter_code
_entity_poly.pdbx_strand_id
1 'polypeptide(L)'
;MDGRKIKMKFSVTSILLSFTTLLLSIKVNLTILKDYWSTDGKTQALYGLLDLKYSYKYYFLIISFISLSFLILAFKNKELNTFKYSATCILMIGIISIFVSFWKWFI
;
A
#
# COMPACT_ATOMS: atom_id res chain seq x y z
N MET A 1 -10.45 24.16 30.18
CA MET A 1 -9.78 23.38 29.11
C MET A 1 -10.72 22.25 28.72
N ASP A 2 -11.38 22.35 27.57
CA ASP A 2 -12.39 21.39 27.10
C ASP A 2 -11.72 20.03 26.84
N GLY A 3 -11.93 19.08 27.77
CA GLY A 3 -11.45 17.70 27.72
C GLY A 3 -12.19 16.85 26.68
N ARG A 4 -12.35 17.38 25.47
CA ARG A 4 -12.99 16.67 24.37
C ARG A 4 -12.03 15.57 23.92
N LYS A 5 -12.26 14.33 24.33
CA LYS A 5 -11.57 13.14 23.80
C LYS A 5 -11.67 13.17 22.28
N ILE A 6 -10.61 13.60 21.60
CA ILE A 6 -10.57 13.64 20.15
C ILE A 6 -10.60 12.19 19.68
N LYS A 7 -11.75 11.74 19.18
CA LYS A 7 -11.91 10.40 18.62
C LYS A 7 -11.22 10.38 17.26
N MET A 8 -10.11 9.67 17.15
CA MET A 8 -9.32 9.50 15.91
C MET A 8 -9.68 8.21 15.19
N LYS A 9 -10.97 7.89 15.12
CA LYS A 9 -11.42 6.57 14.66
C LYS A 9 -11.15 6.40 13.17
N PHE A 10 -11.35 7.45 12.37
CA PHE A 10 -11.29 7.36 10.92
C PHE A 10 -9.84 7.47 10.40
N SER A 11 -9.00 8.32 11.00
CA SER A 11 -7.57 8.36 10.64
C SER A 11 -6.87 7.05 10.99
N VAL A 12 -7.15 6.48 12.17
CA VAL A 12 -6.52 5.22 12.60
C VAL A 12 -6.93 4.05 11.71
N THR A 13 -8.21 3.95 11.31
CA THR A 13 -8.63 2.91 10.35
C THR A 13 -7.97 3.09 8.99
N SER A 14 -7.88 4.33 8.47
CA SER A 14 -7.17 4.61 7.22
C SER A 14 -5.69 4.22 7.29
N ILE A 15 -5.01 4.51 8.39
CA ILE A 15 -3.61 4.10 8.62
C ILE A 15 -3.50 2.58 8.60
N LEU A 16 -4.36 1.86 9.33
CA LEU A 16 -4.35 0.39 9.38
C LEU A 16 -4.60 -0.25 8.01
N LEU A 17 -5.57 0.26 7.25
CA LEU A 17 -5.83 -0.23 5.89
C LEU A 17 -4.62 0.01 4.99
N SER A 18 -4.06 1.22 5.00
CA SER A 18 -2.92 1.59 4.17
C SER A 18 -1.67 0.78 4.51
N PHE A 19 -1.47 0.48 5.80
CA PHE A 19 -0.39 -0.40 6.25
C PHE A 19 -0.56 -1.83 5.78
N THR A 20 -1.81 -2.34 5.78
CA THR A 20 -2.13 -3.66 5.23
C THR A 20 -1.85 -3.73 3.73
N THR A 21 -2.21 -2.68 2.97
CA THR A 21 -1.87 -2.56 1.54
C THR A 21 -0.35 -2.62 1.32
N LEU A 22 0.43 -1.93 2.17
CA LEU A 22 1.89 -1.95 2.11
C LEU A 22 2.46 -3.36 2.32
N LEU A 23 2.03 -4.05 3.37
CA LEU A 23 2.49 -5.41 3.68
C LEU A 23 2.16 -6.39 2.55
N LEU A 24 0.94 -6.29 1.98
CA LEU A 24 0.54 -7.11 0.84
C LEU A 24 1.39 -6.83 -0.39
N SER A 25 1.66 -5.55 -0.69
CA SER A 25 2.52 -5.17 -1.81
C SER A 25 3.96 -5.70 -1.64
N ILE A 26 4.53 -5.58 -0.43
CA ILE A 26 5.86 -6.12 -0.12
C ILE A 26 5.87 -7.64 -0.29
N LYS A 27 4.85 -8.34 0.21
CA LYS A 27 4.73 -9.79 0.06
C LYS A 27 4.74 -10.21 -1.41
N VAL A 28 3.96 -9.54 -2.26
CA VAL A 28 3.94 -9.83 -3.71
C VAL A 28 5.32 -9.59 -4.33
N ASN A 29 5.98 -8.46 -4.03
CA ASN A 29 7.31 -8.18 -4.56
C ASN A 29 8.35 -9.22 -4.12
N LEU A 30 8.31 -9.69 -2.87
CA LEU A 30 9.19 -10.77 -2.39
C LEU A 30 8.90 -12.10 -3.07
N THR A 31 7.63 -12.40 -3.36
CA THR A 31 7.26 -13.59 -4.14
C THR A 31 7.82 -13.52 -5.55
N ILE A 32 7.68 -12.36 -6.23
CA ILE A 32 8.26 -12.16 -7.56
C ILE A 32 9.79 -12.35 -7.53
N LEU A 33 10.47 -11.76 -6.54
CA LEU A 33 11.93 -11.89 -6.42
C LEU A 33 12.37 -13.35 -6.21
N LYS A 34 11.65 -14.10 -5.35
CA LYS A 34 11.94 -15.53 -5.13
C LYS A 34 11.70 -16.35 -6.38
N ASP A 35 10.61 -16.11 -7.09
CA ASP A 35 10.29 -16.82 -8.33
C ASP A 35 11.27 -16.41 -9.46
N TYR A 36 11.83 -15.20 -9.43
CA TYR A 36 12.88 -14.78 -10.36
C TYR A 36 14.19 -15.53 -10.11
N TRP A 37 14.66 -15.57 -8.86
CA TRP A 37 15.89 -16.28 -8.50
C TRP A 37 15.81 -17.80 -8.64
N SER A 38 14.61 -18.39 -8.59
CA SER A 38 14.41 -19.83 -8.79
C SER A 38 14.35 -20.26 -10.26
N THR A 39 14.33 -19.30 -11.19
CA THR A 39 14.25 -19.59 -12.64
C THR A 39 15.60 -19.45 -13.34
N ASP A 40 15.79 -20.24 -14.41
CA ASP A 40 17.00 -20.21 -15.24
C ASP A 40 17.20 -18.86 -15.95
N GLY A 41 18.45 -18.51 -16.27
CA GLY A 41 18.82 -17.21 -16.86
C GLY A 41 18.12 -16.86 -18.18
N LYS A 42 17.68 -17.84 -18.98
CA LYS A 42 16.86 -17.60 -20.18
C LYS A 42 15.44 -17.15 -19.81
N THR A 43 14.87 -17.72 -18.76
CA THR A 43 13.53 -17.39 -18.25
C THR A 43 13.55 -16.05 -17.50
N GLN A 44 14.65 -15.72 -16.83
CA GLN A 44 14.89 -14.40 -16.22
C GLN A 44 14.88 -13.26 -17.26
N ALA A 45 15.40 -13.49 -18.47
CA ALA A 45 15.29 -12.49 -19.55
C ALA A 45 13.85 -12.25 -20.02
N LEU A 46 12.98 -13.27 -19.90
CA LEU A 46 11.56 -13.19 -20.26
C LEU A 46 10.66 -12.71 -19.11
N TYR A 47 11.23 -12.45 -17.93
CA TYR A 47 10.47 -12.27 -16.70
C TYR A 47 9.58 -11.03 -16.70
N GLY A 48 9.90 -10.02 -17.54
CA GLY A 48 9.03 -8.86 -17.75
C GLY A 48 7.63 -9.23 -18.28
N LEU A 49 7.49 -10.35 -19.01
CA LEU A 49 6.21 -10.88 -19.46
C LEU A 49 5.55 -11.79 -18.40
N LEU A 50 6.34 -12.56 -17.67
CA LEU A 50 5.84 -13.44 -16.59
C LEU A 50 5.32 -12.64 -15.39
N ASP A 51 5.83 -11.41 -15.21
CA ASP A 51 5.34 -10.44 -14.22
C ASP A 51 3.83 -10.14 -14.34
N LEU A 52 3.21 -10.34 -15.53
CA LEU A 52 1.76 -10.20 -15.70
C LEU A 52 0.96 -11.14 -14.79
N LYS A 53 1.54 -12.30 -14.41
CA LYS A 53 0.92 -13.22 -13.46
C LYS A 53 0.62 -12.55 -12.12
N TYR A 54 1.39 -11.53 -11.74
CA TYR A 54 1.22 -10.78 -10.49
C TYR A 54 0.38 -9.51 -10.67
N SER A 55 -0.31 -9.35 -11.80
CA SER A 55 -1.27 -8.25 -12.04
C SER A 55 -2.39 -8.20 -11.01
N TYR A 56 -2.67 -9.29 -10.29
CA TYR A 56 -3.61 -9.29 -9.17
C TYR A 56 -3.23 -8.29 -8.07
N LYS A 57 -1.97 -7.83 -7.98
CA LYS A 57 -1.55 -6.76 -7.06
C LYS A 57 -2.33 -5.46 -7.26
N TYR A 58 -2.83 -5.21 -8.47
CA TYR A 58 -3.66 -4.03 -8.76
C TYR A 58 -5.01 -4.06 -8.07
N TYR A 59 -5.53 -5.24 -7.67
CA TYR A 59 -6.74 -5.32 -6.85
C TYR A 59 -6.55 -4.69 -5.47
N PHE A 60 -5.31 -4.53 -4.98
CA PHE A 60 -5.04 -3.83 -3.73
C PHE A 60 -5.37 -2.33 -3.79
N LEU A 61 -5.52 -1.75 -4.99
CA LEU A 61 -6.03 -0.38 -5.15
C LEU A 61 -7.42 -0.22 -4.55
N ILE A 62 -8.27 -1.26 -4.58
CA ILE A 62 -9.60 -1.23 -3.97
C ILE A 62 -9.48 -0.92 -2.47
N ILE A 63 -8.53 -1.55 -1.78
CA ILE A 63 -8.25 -1.30 -0.36
C ILE A 63 -7.78 0.14 -0.16
N SER A 64 -6.93 0.65 -1.06
CA SER A 64 -6.49 2.06 -1.04
C SER A 64 -7.64 3.04 -1.25
N PHE A 65 -8.62 2.74 -2.11
CA PHE A 65 -9.82 3.56 -2.30
C PHE A 65 -10.72 3.56 -1.06
N ILE A 66 -10.86 2.42 -0.39
CA ILE A 66 -11.59 2.35 0.88
C ILE A 66 -10.86 3.18 1.95
N SER A 67 -9.54 3.06 2.03
CA SER A 67 -8.72 3.88 2.93
C SER A 67 -8.85 5.37 2.65
N LEU A 68 -8.87 5.78 1.38
CA LEU A 68 -9.09 7.16 0.97
C LEU A 68 -10.46 7.68 1.42
N SER A 69 -11.50 6.84 1.34
CA SER A 69 -12.84 7.20 1.83
C SER A 69 -12.85 7.46 3.34
N PHE A 70 -12.13 6.66 4.11
CA PHE A 70 -11.93 6.89 5.55
C PHE A 70 -11.12 8.17 5.83
N LEU A 71 -10.11 8.45 5.03
CA LEU A 71 -9.32 9.68 5.14
C LEU A 71 -10.19 10.92 4.88
N ILE A 72 -11.05 10.91 3.86
CA ILE A 72 -12.00 11.99 3.57
C ILE A 72 -12.95 12.21 4.76
N LEU A 73 -13.45 11.13 5.38
CA LEU A 73 -14.27 11.22 6.60
C LEU A 73 -13.49 11.82 7.77
N ALA A 74 -12.20 11.51 7.92
CA ALA A 74 -11.33 12.11 8.95
C ALA A 74 -11.14 13.63 8.75
N PHE A 75 -10.99 14.08 7.50
CA PHE A 75 -10.95 15.50 7.17
C PHE A 75 -12.29 16.20 7.48
N LYS A 76 -13.42 15.58 7.11
CA LYS A 76 -14.77 16.10 7.39
C LYS A 76 -15.03 16.22 8.90
N ASN A 77 -14.56 15.27 9.70
CA ASN A 77 -14.75 15.24 11.14
C ASN A 77 -13.75 16.09 11.95
N LYS A 78 -12.89 16.88 11.27
CA LYS A 78 -11.89 17.75 11.90
C LYS A 78 -11.01 17.01 12.93
N GLU A 79 -10.61 15.77 12.61
CA GLU A 79 -9.65 15.02 13.43
C GLU A 79 -8.29 15.73 13.51
N LEU A 80 -7.41 15.30 14.43
CA LEU A 80 -6.09 15.89 14.65
C LEU A 80 -5.27 15.95 13.35
N ASN A 81 -4.70 17.12 13.07
CA ASN A 81 -3.93 17.37 11.85
C ASN A 81 -2.76 16.39 11.69
N THR A 82 -2.03 16.08 12.77
CA THR A 82 -0.91 15.12 12.74
C THR A 82 -1.32 13.76 12.19
N PHE A 83 -2.49 13.25 12.58
CA PHE A 83 -2.98 11.94 12.16
C PHE A 83 -3.52 11.94 10.73
N LYS A 84 -4.16 13.04 10.31
CA LYS A 84 -4.61 13.18 8.92
C LYS A 84 -3.42 13.24 7.96
N TYR A 85 -2.40 14.02 8.29
CA TYR A 85 -1.20 14.11 7.47
C TYR A 85 -0.42 12.80 7.44
N SER A 86 -0.25 12.11 8.58
CA SER A 86 0.41 10.80 8.58
C SER A 86 -0.37 9.75 7.78
N ALA A 87 -1.69 9.70 7.92
CA ALA A 87 -2.55 8.82 7.12
C ALA A 87 -2.44 9.11 5.62
N THR A 88 -2.37 10.39 5.23
CA THR A 88 -2.17 10.81 3.83
C THR A 88 -0.82 10.33 3.30
N CYS A 89 0.27 10.52 4.06
CA CYS A 89 1.60 10.06 3.65
C CYS A 89 1.65 8.54 3.49
N ILE A 90 1.11 7.79 4.45
CA ILE A 90 1.12 6.32 4.40
C ILE A 90 0.26 5.81 3.23
N LEU A 91 -0.90 6.44 2.97
CA LEU A 91 -1.76 6.10 1.84
C LEU A 91 -1.03 6.32 0.50
N MET A 92 -0.38 7.48 0.32
CA MET A 92 0.43 7.79 -0.86
C MET A 92 1.51 6.74 -1.08
N ILE A 93 2.28 6.44 -0.03
CA ILE A 93 3.36 5.43 -0.08
C ILE A 93 2.77 4.05 -0.44
N GLY A 94 1.62 3.68 0.13
CA GLY A 94 0.94 2.42 -0.17
C GLY A 94 0.47 2.32 -1.62
N ILE A 95 -0.09 3.38 -2.18
CA ILE A 95 -0.52 3.42 -3.59
C ILE A 95 0.69 3.33 -4.52
N ILE A 96 1.73 4.14 -4.28
CA ILE A 96 2.97 4.11 -5.08
C ILE A 96 3.58 2.70 -5.04
N SER A 97 3.57 2.06 -3.88
CA SER A 97 4.10 0.71 -3.69
C SER A 97 3.43 -0.35 -4.55
N ILE A 98 2.16 -0.19 -4.94
CA ILE A 98 1.45 -1.12 -5.83
C ILE A 98 2.03 -1.06 -7.26
N PHE A 99 2.32 0.15 -7.73
CA PHE A 99 2.82 0.39 -9.10
C PHE A 99 4.32 0.14 -9.21
N VAL A 100 5.08 0.47 -8.17
CA VAL A 100 6.53 0.26 -8.16
C VAL A 100 6.84 -1.22 -8.00
N SER A 101 7.50 -1.79 -9.01
CA SER A 101 8.07 -3.13 -8.96
C SER A 101 9.38 -3.10 -8.16
N PHE A 102 9.28 -3.00 -6.83
CA PHE A 102 10.44 -2.97 -5.93
C PHE A 102 11.37 -4.16 -6.09
N TRP A 103 10.86 -5.30 -6.53
CA TRP A 103 11.67 -6.49 -6.78
C TRP A 103 12.84 -6.22 -7.75
N LYS A 104 12.66 -5.29 -8.72
CA LYS A 104 13.71 -4.91 -9.67
C LYS A 104 14.89 -4.16 -9.05
N TRP A 105 14.71 -3.58 -7.85
CA TRP A 105 15.80 -2.89 -7.16
C TRP A 105 16.76 -3.84 -6.46
N PHE A 106 16.39 -5.12 -6.34
CA PHE A 106 17.19 -6.16 -5.69
C PHE A 106 17.96 -7.06 -6.68
N ILE A 107 17.90 -6.73 -7.98
CA ILE A 107 18.60 -7.41 -9.07
C ILE A 107 19.64 -6.46 -9.64
#